data_AF-A0A0F8ZL38-F1
#
_entry.id   AF-A0A0F8ZL38-F1
#
_cell.length_a   1.000
_cell.length_b   1.000
_cell.length_c   1.000
_cell.angle_alpha   90.00
_cell.angle_beta   90.00
_cell.angle_gamma   90.00
#
_symmetry.space_group_name_H-M   'P 1'
#
loop_
_entity.id
_entity.type
_entity.pdbx_description
1 polymer ?
#
loop_
_entity_poly.entity_id
_entity_poly.type
_entity_poly.pdbx_seq_one_letter_code
_entity_poly.pdbx_strand_id
1 'polypeptide(L)'
;KVVRTFRNFKIRIEDGENVAMDEEGGEENPVVEVEIEVPDGNSYTRYVFERFAGFSHRGEDGLQLSYVSQGPRVIRDYFSEVVVIENEKEVASKAIEVNHPLHYGGYHFYQHSYDSEAGKYTILSVTSDSGLYVVYGGYWLLCLGVLWQFWFRHITIGVDMGTVKTKVSI
;
A
#
# COMPACT_ATOMS: atom_id res chain seq x y z
N LYS A 1 9.70 35.82 -11.02
CA LYS A 1 11.04 35.31 -11.41
C LYS A 1 11.62 34.46 -10.29
N VAL A 2 12.54 33.53 -10.59
CA VAL A 2 13.27 32.77 -9.55
C VAL A 2 14.32 33.69 -8.92
N VAL A 3 14.34 33.75 -7.58
CA VAL A 3 15.29 34.56 -6.81
C VAL A 3 16.41 33.70 -6.25
N ARG A 4 16.04 32.56 -5.64
CA ARG A 4 16.98 31.66 -4.97
C ARG A 4 16.51 30.21 -5.07
N THR A 5 17.46 29.29 -5.03
CA THR A 5 17.20 27.85 -5.00
C THR A 5 17.97 27.23 -3.83
N PHE A 6 17.32 26.35 -3.10
CA PHE A 6 17.89 25.63 -1.96
C PHE A 6 17.82 24.14 -2.25
N ARG A 7 18.87 23.38 -1.91
CA ARG A 7 18.89 21.91 -2.04
C ARG A 7 18.26 21.23 -0.82
N ASN A 8 18.53 21.77 0.37
CA ASN A 8 18.02 21.28 1.64
C ASN A 8 17.59 22.45 2.53
N PHE A 9 16.45 23.02 2.18
CA PHE A 9 15.88 24.18 2.86
C PHE A 9 15.54 23.89 4.32
N LYS A 10 16.12 24.71 5.21
CA LYS A 10 15.82 24.79 6.63
C LYS A 10 15.59 26.24 7.03
N ILE A 11 14.75 26.46 8.03
CA ILE A 11 14.58 27.76 8.68
C ILE A 11 15.13 27.63 10.09
N ARG A 12 16.03 28.55 10.46
CA ARG A 12 16.45 28.75 11.86
C ARG A 12 16.00 30.13 12.32
N ILE A 13 15.73 30.23 13.62
CA ILE A 13 15.45 31.51 14.24
C ILE A 13 16.79 32.03 14.78
N GLU A 14 17.31 33.09 14.16
CA GLU A 14 18.49 33.82 14.62
C GLU A 14 18.05 35.23 14.99
N ASP A 15 18.36 35.67 16.21
CA ASP A 15 17.97 36.98 16.75
C ASP A 15 16.47 37.34 16.63
N GLY A 16 15.59 36.32 16.60
CA GLY A 16 14.14 36.49 16.47
C GLY A 16 13.63 36.57 15.03
N GLU A 17 14.52 36.50 14.03
CA GLU A 17 14.18 36.46 12.61
C GLU A 17 14.29 35.03 12.05
N ASN A 18 13.37 34.68 11.16
CA ASN A 18 13.40 33.41 10.43
C ASN A 18 14.41 33.51 9.27
N VAL A 19 15.56 32.86 9.42
CA VAL A 19 16.63 32.83 8.41
C VAL A 19 16.52 31.54 7.60
N ALA A 20 16.33 31.68 6.30
CA ALA A 20 16.32 30.58 5.33
C ALA A 20 17.75 30.20 4.93
N MET A 21 18.10 28.93 5.09
CA MET A 21 19.45 28.41 4.83
C MET A 21 19.43 27.03 4.18
N ASP A 22 20.56 26.66 3.59
CA ASP A 22 20.81 25.35 2.99
C ASP A 22 21.70 24.55 3.95
N GLU A 23 21.21 23.43 4.48
CA GLU A 23 21.93 22.62 5.47
C GLU A 23 22.57 21.38 4.81
N GLU A 24 23.85 21.12 5.10
CA GLU A 24 24.53 19.92 4.60
C GLU A 24 24.14 18.68 5.42
N GLY A 25 23.65 17.64 4.74
CA GLY A 25 23.27 16.36 5.35
C GLY A 25 21.79 16.27 5.77
N GLY A 26 21.36 15.03 6.06
CA GLY A 26 19.96 14.72 6.38
C GLY A 26 19.07 14.54 5.14
N GLU A 27 17.75 14.53 5.34
CA GLU A 27 16.78 14.45 4.25
C GLU A 27 16.78 15.73 3.41
N GLU A 28 16.95 15.59 2.10
CA GLU A 28 16.89 16.71 1.15
C GLU A 28 15.48 17.31 1.10
N ASN A 29 15.41 18.64 1.24
CA ASN A 29 14.19 19.43 1.09
C ASN A 29 14.41 20.56 0.07
N PRO A 30 14.40 20.27 -1.23
CA PRO A 30 14.66 21.27 -2.26
C PRO A 30 13.50 22.24 -2.41
N VAL A 31 13.85 23.53 -2.52
CA VAL A 31 12.92 24.67 -2.55
C VAL A 31 13.39 25.70 -3.56
N VAL A 32 12.43 26.31 -4.24
CA VAL A 32 12.68 27.51 -5.07
C VAL A 32 11.94 28.68 -4.47
N GLU A 33 12.67 29.75 -4.22
CA GLU A 33 12.11 31.04 -3.87
C GLU A 33 11.81 31.81 -5.15
N VAL A 34 10.54 32.15 -5.34
CA VAL A 34 10.05 32.94 -6.48
C VAL A 34 9.53 34.28 -6.02
N GLU A 35 9.94 35.34 -6.69
CA GLU A 35 9.33 36.67 -6.57
C GLU A 35 8.22 36.79 -7.60
N ILE A 36 7.04 37.21 -7.15
CA ILE A 36 5.83 37.36 -7.94
C ILE A 36 5.47 38.84 -7.91
N GLU A 37 5.29 39.42 -9.09
CA GLU A 37 4.84 40.80 -9.27
C GLU A 37 3.34 40.76 -9.62
N VAL A 38 2.55 41.49 -8.86
CA VAL A 38 1.09 41.57 -8.99
C VAL A 38 0.76 42.77 -9.90
N PRO A 39 -0.35 42.75 -10.66
CA PRO A 39 -0.74 43.87 -11.52
C PRO A 39 -0.84 45.24 -10.82
N ASP A 40 -1.03 45.24 -9.50
CA ASP A 40 -1.06 46.44 -8.66
C ASP A 40 0.35 47.06 -8.40
N GLY A 41 1.40 46.49 -8.98
CA GLY A 41 2.79 46.96 -8.88
C GLY A 41 3.54 46.49 -7.62
N ASN A 42 2.87 45.76 -6.72
CA ASN A 42 3.51 45.16 -5.55
C ASN A 42 4.18 43.83 -5.92
N SER A 43 5.31 43.51 -5.30
CA SER A 43 5.94 42.18 -5.37
C SER A 43 5.99 41.50 -4.01
N TYR A 44 5.99 40.18 -4.01
CA TYR A 44 6.19 39.37 -2.82
C TYR A 44 6.94 38.07 -3.17
N THR A 45 7.60 37.47 -2.19
CA THR A 45 8.31 36.19 -2.37
C THR A 45 7.50 35.01 -1.85
N ARG A 46 7.64 33.86 -2.52
CA ARG A 46 7.00 32.60 -2.13
C ARG A 46 7.97 31.45 -2.30
N TYR A 47 7.99 30.57 -1.30
CA TYR A 47 8.74 29.31 -1.37
C TYR A 47 7.88 28.23 -2.02
N VAL A 48 8.43 27.58 -3.05
CA VAL A 48 7.81 26.46 -3.77
C VAL A 48 8.61 25.20 -3.49
N PHE A 49 7.99 24.26 -2.77
CA PHE A 49 8.62 23.02 -2.31
C PHE A 49 8.45 21.91 -3.36
N GLU A 50 9.46 21.06 -3.55
CA GLU A 50 9.33 19.85 -4.37
C GLU A 50 8.35 18.84 -3.75
N ARG A 51 8.47 18.59 -2.44
CA ARG A 51 7.72 17.53 -1.74
C ARG A 51 6.27 17.89 -1.42
N PHE A 52 5.93 19.18 -1.38
CA PHE A 52 4.62 19.64 -0.93
C PHE A 52 4.01 20.61 -1.95
N ALA A 53 3.55 20.05 -3.07
CA ALA A 53 2.85 20.83 -4.09
C ALA A 53 1.63 21.53 -3.46
N GLY A 54 1.53 22.86 -3.61
CA GLY A 54 0.42 23.64 -3.06
C GLY A 54 0.47 23.95 -1.55
N PHE A 55 1.51 23.54 -0.83
CA PHE A 55 1.70 23.91 0.59
C PHE A 55 2.22 25.34 0.77
N SER A 56 2.71 25.95 -0.31
CA SER A 56 2.91 27.39 -0.35
C SER A 56 1.56 28.05 -0.13
N HIS A 57 1.42 28.82 0.97
CA HIS A 57 0.19 29.52 1.33
C HIS A 57 -0.54 29.98 0.06
N ARG A 58 -1.78 29.51 -0.13
CA ARG A 58 -2.66 30.02 -1.17
C ARG A 58 -2.81 31.50 -0.88
N GLY A 59 -1.99 32.31 -1.55
CA GLY A 59 -2.07 33.75 -1.45
C GLY A 59 -3.47 34.17 -1.86
N GLU A 60 -3.89 35.33 -1.38
CA GLU A 60 -5.18 35.91 -1.74
C GLU A 60 -5.33 36.12 -3.26
N ASP A 61 -4.22 36.05 -4.00
CA ASP A 61 -4.11 36.12 -5.45
C ASP A 61 -4.55 34.85 -6.21
N GLY A 62 -4.79 33.73 -5.50
CA GLY A 62 -5.26 32.49 -6.11
C GLY A 62 -4.23 31.75 -6.96
N LEU A 63 -2.96 32.19 -6.99
CA LEU A 63 -1.89 31.53 -7.75
C LEU A 63 -1.46 30.23 -7.06
N GLN A 64 -1.42 29.14 -7.83
CA GLN A 64 -0.87 27.85 -7.39
C GLN A 64 0.46 27.60 -8.11
N LEU A 65 1.52 27.39 -7.34
CA LEU A 65 2.86 27.10 -7.86
C LEU A 65 3.23 25.68 -7.49
N SER A 66 3.72 24.93 -8.48
CA SER A 66 4.25 23.60 -8.30
C SER A 66 5.70 23.55 -8.79
N TYR A 67 6.54 22.86 -8.03
CA TYR A 67 7.91 22.57 -8.45
C TYR A 67 7.89 21.32 -9.32
N VAL A 68 8.29 21.44 -10.59
CA VAL A 68 8.42 20.31 -11.51
C VAL A 68 9.90 19.95 -11.60
N SER A 69 10.31 18.96 -10.80
CA SER A 69 11.63 18.32 -10.94
C SER A 69 11.73 17.67 -12.32
N GLN A 70 12.93 17.66 -12.92
CA GLN A 70 13.18 16.97 -14.20
C GLN A 70 13.07 15.46 -14.00
N GLY A 71 11.84 14.96 -14.06
CA GLY A 71 11.47 13.57 -13.85
C GLY A 71 10.65 13.42 -12.56
N PRO A 72 9.46 12.78 -12.60
CA PRO A 72 8.77 12.43 -11.38
C PRO A 72 9.71 11.53 -10.56
N ARG A 73 9.91 11.85 -9.26
CA ARG A 73 10.41 10.84 -8.30
C ARG A 73 9.35 9.75 -8.26
N VAL A 74 9.49 8.75 -9.13
CA VAL A 74 8.58 7.61 -9.14
C VAL A 74 8.90 6.82 -7.88
N ILE A 75 8.08 7.00 -6.84
CA ILE A 75 8.18 6.20 -5.64
C ILE A 75 7.83 4.77 -6.07
N ARG A 76 8.83 3.88 -5.98
CA ARG A 76 8.71 2.52 -6.49
C ARG A 76 7.99 1.63 -5.49
N ASP A 77 8.34 1.78 -4.21
CA ASP A 77 7.88 0.91 -3.14
C ASP A 77 7.54 1.74 -1.89
N TYR A 78 6.56 1.24 -1.14
CA TYR A 78 6.18 1.75 0.18
C TYR A 78 6.22 0.58 1.16
N PHE A 79 6.75 0.85 2.36
CA PHE A 79 6.87 -0.14 3.42
C PHE A 79 6.15 0.35 4.68
N SER A 80 5.52 -0.57 5.40
CA SER A 80 4.93 -0.32 6.71
C SER A 80 5.47 -1.31 7.74
N GLU A 81 5.98 -0.81 8.87
CA GLU A 81 6.41 -1.65 9.99
C GLU A 81 5.19 -2.01 10.84
N VAL A 82 4.84 -3.30 10.89
CA VAL A 82 3.66 -3.79 11.60
C VAL A 82 4.10 -4.75 12.70
N VAL A 83 3.63 -4.48 13.92
CA VAL A 83 3.87 -5.28 15.12
C VAL A 83 2.53 -5.74 15.69
N VAL A 84 2.43 -7.04 16.00
CA VAL A 84 1.29 -7.63 16.70
C VAL A 84 1.66 -7.84 18.16
N ILE A 85 0.82 -7.30 19.05
CA ILE A 85 1.01 -7.36 20.50
C ILE A 85 -0.14 -8.17 21.11
N GLU A 86 0.20 -9.22 21.84
CA GLU A 86 -0.73 -10.01 22.65
C GLU A 86 -0.23 -10.10 24.09
N ASN A 87 -1.08 -9.80 25.07
CA ASN A 87 -0.71 -9.80 26.49
C ASN A 87 0.55 -8.96 26.77
N GLU A 88 0.62 -7.75 26.20
CA GLU A 88 1.75 -6.82 26.32
C GLU A 88 3.08 -7.34 25.75
N LYS A 89 3.06 -8.45 25.02
CA LYS A 89 4.24 -9.03 24.37
C LYS A 89 4.11 -8.97 22.86
N GLU A 90 5.20 -8.58 22.22
CA GLU A 90 5.34 -8.71 20.77
C GLU A 90 5.34 -10.19 20.36
N VAL A 91 4.37 -10.56 19.53
CA VAL A 91 4.17 -11.94 19.07
C VAL A 91 4.45 -12.12 17.57
N ALA A 92 4.42 -11.03 16.80
CA ALA A 92 4.88 -11.00 15.42
C ALA A 92 5.27 -9.57 15.01
N SER A 93 6.27 -9.45 14.14
CA SER A 93 6.65 -8.18 13.52
C SER A 93 7.16 -8.40 12.11
N LYS A 94 6.80 -7.48 11.19
CA LYS A 94 7.22 -7.52 9.80
C LYS A 94 7.09 -6.15 9.14
N ALA A 95 8.09 -5.78 8.34
CA ALA A 95 7.95 -4.74 7.34
C ALA A 95 7.13 -5.29 6.17
N ILE A 96 5.89 -4.85 6.04
CA ILE A 96 5.00 -5.25 4.94
C ILE A 96 5.16 -4.29 3.76
N GLU A 97 5.00 -4.82 2.56
CA GLU A 97 4.93 -4.09 1.30
C GLU A 97 3.70 -4.57 0.51
N VAL A 98 3.40 -3.91 -0.60
CA VAL A 98 2.27 -4.28 -1.47
C VAL A 98 2.38 -5.75 -1.87
N ASN A 99 1.28 -6.50 -1.75
CA ASN A 99 1.18 -7.95 -2.00
C ASN A 99 1.97 -8.87 -1.06
N HIS A 100 2.72 -8.33 -0.08
CA HIS A 100 3.47 -9.11 0.89
C HIS A 100 2.97 -8.85 2.33
N PRO A 101 1.73 -9.28 2.67
CA PRO A 101 1.14 -9.04 3.97
C PRO A 101 1.88 -9.75 5.11
N LEU A 102 1.62 -9.30 6.34
CA LEU A 102 1.89 -10.07 7.55
C LEU A 102 0.71 -11.03 7.78
N HIS A 103 0.99 -12.28 8.16
CA HIS A 103 -0.03 -13.25 8.55
C HIS A 103 0.19 -13.66 9.99
N TYR A 104 -0.84 -13.56 10.81
CA TYR A 104 -0.81 -13.98 12.21
C TYR A 104 -2.22 -14.28 12.71
N GLY A 105 -2.40 -15.39 13.44
CA GLY A 105 -3.65 -15.71 14.12
C GLY A 105 -4.87 -15.91 13.21
N GLY A 106 -4.69 -16.30 11.95
CA GLY A 106 -5.80 -16.42 10.99
C GLY A 106 -6.22 -15.08 10.35
N TYR A 107 -5.35 -14.08 10.43
CA TYR A 107 -5.56 -12.77 9.81
C TYR A 107 -4.38 -12.40 8.92
N HIS A 108 -4.71 -11.74 7.81
CA HIS A 108 -3.75 -11.08 6.94
C HIS A 108 -3.81 -9.56 7.15
N PHE A 109 -2.66 -8.95 7.36
CA PHE A 109 -2.46 -7.51 7.50
C PHE A 109 -1.85 -6.97 6.22
N TYR A 110 -2.64 -6.20 5.48
CA TYR A 110 -2.24 -5.59 4.21
C TYR A 110 -2.00 -4.10 4.36
N GLN A 111 -1.02 -3.60 3.62
CA GLN A 111 -0.93 -2.19 3.30
C GLN A 111 -1.92 -1.89 2.16
N HIS A 112 -3.02 -1.21 2.48
CA HIS A 112 -4.11 -1.01 1.54
C HIS A 112 -3.96 0.29 0.74
N SER A 113 -3.56 1.37 1.41
CA SER A 113 -3.41 2.69 0.78
C SER A 113 -2.45 3.57 1.57
N TYR A 114 -2.02 4.66 0.97
CA TYR A 114 -1.22 5.70 1.60
C TYR A 114 -1.69 7.06 1.08
N ASP A 115 -1.38 8.11 1.84
CA ASP A 115 -1.59 9.50 1.41
C ASP A 115 -0.67 9.81 0.22
N SER A 116 -1.24 9.82 -0.99
CA SER A 116 -0.51 10.06 -2.24
C SER A 116 -0.08 11.52 -2.43
N GLU A 117 -0.59 12.43 -1.62
CA GLU A 117 -0.35 13.88 -1.75
C GLU A 117 0.75 14.35 -0.81
N ALA A 118 0.75 13.89 0.44
CA ALA A 118 1.74 14.30 1.44
C ALA A 118 2.38 13.15 2.24
N GLY A 119 2.03 11.88 1.99
CA GLY A 119 2.64 10.72 2.65
C GLY A 119 2.42 10.62 4.16
N LYS A 120 1.41 11.31 4.72
CA LYS A 120 1.28 11.48 6.17
C LYS A 120 0.73 10.26 6.91
N TYR A 121 -0.02 9.39 6.23
CA TYR A 121 -0.65 8.23 6.83
C TYR A 121 -0.75 7.04 5.85
N THR A 122 -0.84 5.84 6.41
CA THR A 122 -1.11 4.60 5.69
C THR A 122 -2.38 3.94 6.22
N ILE A 123 -3.15 3.34 5.32
CA ILE A 123 -4.35 2.57 5.65
C ILE A 123 -3.96 1.09 5.69
N LEU A 124 -4.15 0.47 6.85
CA LEU A 124 -3.97 -0.96 7.06
C LEU A 124 -5.32 -1.67 6.92
N SER A 125 -5.35 -2.78 6.19
CA SER A 125 -6.53 -3.64 6.08
C SER A 125 -6.26 -4.99 6.75
N VAL A 126 -7.24 -5.45 7.53
CA VAL A 126 -7.16 -6.72 8.26
C VAL A 126 -8.24 -7.64 7.72
N THR A 127 -7.86 -8.79 7.19
CA THR A 127 -8.78 -9.77 6.60
C THR A 127 -8.63 -11.13 7.26
N SER A 128 -9.74 -11.75 7.64
CA SER A 128 -9.76 -13.10 8.22
C SER A 128 -9.70 -14.19 7.16
N ASP A 129 -8.95 -15.26 7.42
CA ASP A 129 -8.86 -16.45 6.56
C ASP A 129 -9.77 -17.61 7.00
N SER A 130 -10.65 -17.41 8.00
CA SER A 130 -11.42 -18.51 8.62
C SER A 130 -12.31 -19.29 7.64
N GLY A 131 -12.77 -18.65 6.56
CA GLY A 131 -13.58 -19.30 5.51
C GLY A 131 -12.79 -20.24 4.59
N LEU A 132 -11.45 -20.19 4.62
CA LEU A 132 -10.60 -20.93 3.70
C LEU A 132 -10.76 -22.45 3.85
N TYR A 133 -10.94 -22.94 5.08
CA TYR A 133 -11.18 -24.36 5.35
C TYR A 133 -12.49 -24.86 4.71
N VAL A 134 -13.53 -24.04 4.70
CA VAL A 134 -14.82 -24.39 4.07
C VAL A 134 -14.65 -24.51 2.56
N VAL A 135 -13.92 -23.58 1.94
CA VAL A 135 -13.62 -23.60 0.51
C VAL A 135 -12.84 -24.86 0.13
N TYR A 136 -11.76 -25.18 0.86
CA TYR A 136 -10.99 -26.40 0.60
C TYR A 136 -11.80 -27.67 0.86
N GLY A 137 -12.66 -27.69 1.87
CA GLY A 137 -13.61 -28.78 2.08
C GLY A 137 -14.52 -29.02 0.87
N GLY A 138 -15.02 -27.93 0.26
CA GLY A 138 -15.79 -27.98 -0.98
C GLY A 138 -15.01 -28.57 -2.15
N TYR A 139 -13.78 -28.09 -2.39
CA TYR A 139 -12.91 -28.66 -3.43
C TYR A 139 -12.64 -30.15 -3.23
N TRP A 140 -12.36 -30.56 -1.99
CA TRP A 140 -12.18 -31.97 -1.64
C TRP A 140 -13.43 -32.82 -1.91
N LEU A 141 -14.61 -32.31 -1.56
CA LEU A 141 -15.88 -32.98 -1.84
C LEU A 141 -16.11 -33.16 -3.36
N LEU A 142 -15.79 -32.14 -4.16
CA LEU A 142 -15.88 -32.21 -5.62
C LEU A 142 -14.93 -33.26 -6.20
N CYS A 143 -13.67 -33.29 -5.75
CA CYS A 143 -12.71 -34.31 -6.13
C CYS A 143 -13.22 -35.72 -5.78
N LEU A 144 -13.72 -35.92 -4.56
CA LEU A 144 -14.28 -37.20 -4.12
C LEU A 144 -15.51 -37.62 -4.94
N GLY A 145 -16.41 -36.68 -5.28
CA GLY A 145 -17.58 -36.95 -6.10
C GLY A 145 -17.21 -37.44 -7.50
N VAL A 146 -16.20 -36.83 -8.12
CA VAL A 146 -15.67 -37.28 -9.42
C VAL A 146 -15.03 -38.67 -9.30
N LEU A 147 -14.21 -38.90 -8.27
CA LEU A 147 -13.60 -40.21 -8.02
C LEU A 147 -14.67 -41.30 -7.77
N TRP A 148 -15.77 -40.96 -7.08
CA TRP A 148 -16.88 -41.88 -6.84
C TRP A 148 -17.58 -42.28 -8.14
N GLN A 149 -17.88 -41.31 -9.01
CA GLN A 149 -18.60 -41.54 -10.26
C GLN A 149 -17.85 -42.45 -11.24
N PHE A 150 -16.52 -42.33 -11.29
CA PHE A 150 -15.69 -43.11 -12.20
C PHE A 150 -15.33 -44.49 -11.66
N TRP A 151 -14.92 -44.61 -10.38
CA TRP A 151 -14.41 -45.87 -9.84
C TRP A 151 -15.46 -46.68 -9.07
N PHE A 152 -16.17 -46.06 -8.12
CA PHE A 152 -17.10 -46.78 -7.25
C PHE A 152 -18.32 -47.29 -8.00
N ARG A 153 -18.86 -46.51 -8.95
CA ARG A 153 -19.97 -46.93 -9.82
C ARG A 153 -19.63 -48.16 -10.66
N HIS A 154 -18.40 -48.26 -11.18
CA HIS A 154 -18.02 -49.39 -12.03
C HIS A 154 -17.79 -50.67 -11.20
N ILE A 155 -17.31 -50.54 -9.95
CA ILE A 155 -17.12 -51.69 -9.04
C ILE A 155 -18.47 -52.29 -8.62
N THR A 156 -19.47 -51.47 -8.26
CA THR A 156 -20.78 -51.99 -7.83
C THR A 156 -21.58 -52.61 -8.97
N ILE A 157 -21.55 -52.04 -10.19
CA ILE A 157 -22.26 -52.60 -11.36
C ILE A 157 -21.60 -53.92 -11.84
N GLY A 158 -20.28 -54.05 -11.71
CA GLY A 158 -19.55 -55.28 -12.06
C GLY A 158 -19.85 -56.46 -11.13
N VAL A 159 -20.28 -56.21 -9.89
CA VAL A 159 -20.57 -57.26 -8.89
C VAL A 159 -21.94 -57.93 -9.15
N ASP A 160 -22.93 -57.20 -9.69
CA ASP A 160 -24.27 -57.77 -9.96
C ASP A 160 -24.31 -58.72 -11.17
N MET A 161 -23.41 -58.57 -12.15
CA MET A 161 -23.34 -59.46 -13.33
C MET A 161 -22.72 -60.84 -13.04
N GLY A 162 -22.09 -61.04 -11.88
CA GLY A 162 -21.45 -62.31 -11.50
C GLY A 162 -22.40 -63.38 -10.93
N THR A 163 -23.69 -63.08 -10.73
CA THR A 163 -24.61 -63.94 -9.96
C THR A 163 -25.85 -64.40 -10.75
N VAL A 164 -25.77 -64.52 -12.08
CA VAL A 164 -26.83 -65.19 -12.86
C VAL A 164 -26.42 -66.64 -13.10
N LYS A 165 -26.79 -67.55 -12.17
CA LYS A 165 -26.69 -68.99 -12.39
C LYS A 165 -27.72 -69.42 -13.43
N THR A 166 -27.27 -69.67 -14.66
CA THR A 166 -28.07 -70.32 -15.70
C THR A 166 -28.40 -71.75 -15.27
N LYS A 167 -29.65 -72.01 -14.88
CA LYS A 167 -30.17 -73.37 -14.63
C LYS A 167 -30.80 -73.88 -15.93
N VAL A 168 -30.04 -74.63 -16.72
CA VAL A 168 -30.57 -75.39 -17.86
C VAL A 168 -31.08 -76.73 -17.31
N SER A 169 -32.38 -76.97 -17.43
CA SER A 169 -32.97 -78.29 -17.22
C SER A 169 -33.22 -78.91 -18.58
N ILE A 170 -32.70 -80.12 -18.76
CA ILE A 170 -32.91 -81.01 -19.92
C ILE A 170 -34.34 -81.54 -19.86
#